data_AF-A0A3S0DQS5-F1
#
_entry.id   AF-A0A3S0DQS5-F1
#
_cell.length_a   1.000
_cell.length_b   1.000
_cell.length_c   1.000
_cell.angle_alpha   90.00
_cell.angle_beta   90.00
_cell.angle_gamma   90.00
#
_symmetry.space_group_name_H-M   'P 1'
#
loop_
_entity.id
_entity.type
_entity.pdbx_description
1 polymer ?
#
loop_
_entity_poly.entity_id
_entity_poly.type
_entity_poly.pdbx_seq_one_letter_code
_entity_poly.pdbx_strand_id
1 'polypeptide(L)'
;MPKPKASFNEDDDFDFIKENKPSKSFSTVSPSGSPIPLMTEAEVTFYEDKRDRYQTDNKFTNVSDLLELDRVLLHEVMCFRWGQWLLTGGLDYDGNPQLKLENMIQLYSKEIRELKAALGVDKKSRDANKGLNTADFFENLKLRAEQFGIHRNEQIIKAYTLWKELEGLYTLHKNSTPTERSEFKCHEADVFEWLEEKFVELDALDEAFRTEQKIWIRTELNN
;
A
#
# COMPACT_ATOMS: atom_id res chain seq x y z
N MET A 1 -2.39 -42.31 85.81
CA MET A 1 -2.17 -40.90 86.16
C MET A 1 -1.97 -40.11 84.88
N PRO A 2 -2.83 -39.13 84.57
CA PRO A 2 -2.72 -38.28 83.38
C PRO A 2 -1.89 -37.02 83.71
N LYS A 3 -0.94 -36.68 82.85
CA LYS A 3 -0.23 -35.39 82.82
C LYS A 3 0.29 -35.15 81.39
N PRO A 4 0.43 -33.89 80.95
CA PRO A 4 -0.52 -32.78 81.04
C PRO A 4 -0.77 -32.16 79.64
N LYS A 5 -1.87 -31.41 79.50
CA LYS A 5 -2.10 -30.54 78.33
C LYS A 5 -1.02 -29.45 78.33
N ALA A 6 -0.16 -29.45 77.32
CA ALA A 6 0.72 -28.31 77.05
C ALA A 6 -0.02 -27.36 76.12
N SER A 7 -0.08 -26.11 76.58
CA SER A 7 -0.66 -24.93 75.98
C SER A 7 -0.18 -24.70 74.56
N PHE A 8 -1.16 -24.45 73.69
CA PHE A 8 -0.99 -23.82 72.39
C PHE A 8 -0.53 -22.38 72.65
N ASN A 9 0.77 -22.11 72.49
CA ASN A 9 1.26 -20.75 72.37
C ASN A 9 1.25 -20.43 70.87
N GLU A 10 0.15 -19.79 70.46
CA GLU A 10 0.13 -18.83 69.35
C GLU A 10 1.18 -17.76 69.71
N ASP A 11 2.33 -17.77 69.06
CA ASP A 11 3.28 -16.66 68.95
C ASP A 11 4.52 -17.17 68.20
N ASP A 12 4.35 -17.46 66.91
CA ASP A 12 5.42 -17.44 65.90
C ASP A 12 4.75 -17.44 64.51
N ASP A 13 3.77 -16.54 64.34
CA ASP A 13 3.36 -16.07 63.03
C ASP A 13 4.55 -15.29 62.45
N PHE A 14 5.40 -16.01 61.70
CA PHE A 14 6.28 -15.41 60.72
C PHE A 14 5.39 -14.74 59.67
N ASP A 15 4.99 -13.51 59.97
CA ASP A 15 4.34 -12.57 59.08
C ASP A 15 5.30 -12.27 57.91
N PHE A 16 5.31 -13.16 56.92
CA PHE A 16 5.68 -12.82 55.55
C PHE A 16 4.57 -11.94 54.97
N ILE A 17 4.37 -10.75 55.54
CA ILE A 17 3.78 -9.64 54.83
C ILE A 17 4.82 -9.27 53.77
N LYS A 18 4.79 -10.00 52.64
CA LYS A 18 5.34 -9.47 51.39
C LYS A 18 4.61 -8.16 51.17
N GLU A 19 5.31 -7.06 51.44
CA GLU A 19 4.90 -5.74 51.00
C GLU A 19 4.38 -5.89 49.57
N ASN A 20 3.09 -5.65 49.39
CA ASN A 20 2.46 -5.60 48.08
C ASN A 20 2.99 -4.31 47.43
N LYS A 21 4.25 -4.35 46.97
CA LYS A 21 4.77 -3.34 46.05
C LYS A 21 3.75 -3.27 44.94
N PRO A 22 3.20 -2.09 44.60
CA PRO A 22 2.25 -1.98 43.49
C PRO A 22 2.98 -2.53 42.27
N SER A 23 2.62 -3.75 41.84
CA SER A 23 3.14 -4.29 40.61
C SER A 23 2.63 -3.34 39.54
N LYS A 24 3.54 -2.65 38.85
CA LYS A 24 3.16 -1.87 37.68
C LYS A 24 2.41 -2.83 36.76
N SER A 25 1.10 -2.64 36.62
CA SER A 25 0.29 -3.43 35.72
C SER A 25 0.58 -2.93 34.32
N PHE A 26 1.41 -3.64 33.57
CA PHE A 26 1.64 -3.34 32.17
C PHE A 26 0.47 -3.93 31.39
N SER A 27 -0.37 -3.10 30.78
CA SER A 27 -1.50 -3.55 29.98
C SER A 27 -1.59 -2.74 28.69
N THR A 28 -1.87 -3.40 27.58
CA THR A 28 -2.11 -2.76 26.28
C THR A 28 -3.44 -3.20 25.71
N VAL A 29 -3.94 -2.46 24.72
CA VAL A 29 -5.18 -2.79 24.00
C VAL A 29 -4.83 -3.49 22.70
N SER A 30 -5.45 -4.65 22.48
CA SER A 30 -5.33 -5.43 21.25
C SER A 30 -6.02 -4.74 20.06
N PRO A 31 -5.66 -5.07 18.81
CA PRO A 31 -6.41 -4.66 17.62
C PRO A 31 -7.92 -4.84 17.70
N SER A 32 -8.42 -5.91 18.35
CA SER A 32 -9.87 -6.12 18.55
C SER A 32 -10.50 -5.32 19.70
N GLY A 33 -9.69 -4.60 20.49
CA GLY A 33 -10.14 -3.82 21.65
C GLY A 33 -10.05 -4.56 22.99
N SER A 34 -9.46 -5.77 23.03
CA SER A 34 -9.33 -6.55 24.26
C SER A 34 -8.11 -6.11 25.09
N PRO A 35 -8.21 -5.94 26.41
CA PRO A 35 -7.06 -5.63 27.25
C PRO A 35 -6.17 -6.86 27.42
N ILE A 36 -4.88 -6.71 27.12
CA ILE A 36 -3.87 -7.77 27.25
C ILE A 36 -2.95 -7.46 28.42
N PRO A 37 -2.84 -8.35 29.42
CA PRO A 37 -1.86 -8.22 30.49
C PRO A 37 -0.45 -8.58 29.99
N LEU A 38 0.51 -7.67 30.18
CA LEU A 38 1.92 -7.82 29.84
C LEU A 38 2.79 -7.79 31.11
N MET A 39 4.02 -8.32 31.02
CA MET A 39 4.90 -8.51 32.18
C MET A 39 5.95 -7.40 32.32
N THR A 40 6.40 -6.82 31.20
CA THR A 40 7.47 -5.82 31.18
C THR A 40 7.16 -4.65 30.24
N GLU A 41 7.78 -3.50 30.47
CA GLU A 41 7.67 -2.33 29.60
C GLU A 41 8.24 -2.59 28.18
N ALA A 42 9.28 -3.43 28.07
CA ALA A 42 9.83 -3.82 26.78
C ALA A 42 8.82 -4.63 25.93
N GLU A 43 7.99 -5.46 26.56
CA GLU A 43 6.91 -6.18 25.87
C GLU A 43 5.82 -5.24 25.38
N VAL A 44 5.48 -4.21 26.16
CA VAL A 44 4.49 -3.19 25.78
C VAL A 44 4.95 -2.49 24.50
N THR A 45 6.17 -1.97 24.48
CA THR A 45 6.73 -1.27 23.31
C THR A 45 6.83 -2.20 22.10
N PHE A 46 7.24 -3.46 22.29
CA PHE A 46 7.29 -4.44 21.21
C PHE A 46 5.89 -4.71 20.63
N TYR A 47 4.89 -4.91 21.50
CA TYR A 47 3.52 -5.18 21.09
C TYR A 47 2.90 -4.02 20.31
N GLU A 48 3.08 -2.79 20.80
CA GLU A 48 2.57 -1.58 20.15
C GLU A 48 3.22 -1.34 18.78
N ASP A 49 4.55 -1.45 18.67
CA ASP A 49 5.25 -1.32 17.39
C ASP A 49 4.77 -2.36 16.36
N LYS A 50 4.56 -3.62 16.77
CA LYS A 50 4.04 -4.66 15.89
C LYS A 50 2.59 -4.42 15.49
N ARG A 51 1.74 -4.09 16.46
CA ARG A 51 0.32 -3.77 16.23
C ARG A 51 0.20 -2.66 15.19
N ASP A 52 0.90 -1.54 15.42
CA ASP A 52 0.79 -0.35 14.58
C ASP A 52 1.30 -0.64 13.17
N ARG A 53 2.42 -1.35 13.00
CA ARG A 53 2.91 -1.78 11.68
C ARG A 53 1.95 -2.70 10.96
N TYR A 54 1.33 -3.65 11.65
CA TYR A 54 0.38 -4.56 11.02
C TYR A 54 -0.88 -3.81 10.55
N GLN A 55 -1.34 -2.81 11.30
CA GLN A 55 -2.50 -1.97 10.95
C GLN A 55 -2.19 -0.92 9.88
N THR A 56 -0.98 -0.35 9.84
CA THR A 56 -0.60 0.62 8.81
C THR A 56 -0.43 -0.05 7.45
N ASP A 57 0.18 -1.24 7.44
CA ASP A 57 0.57 -1.90 6.21
C ASP A 57 -0.59 -2.70 5.58
N ASN A 58 -1.61 -3.07 6.37
CA ASN A 58 -2.73 -3.88 5.92
C ASN A 58 -4.07 -3.28 6.34
N LYS A 59 -4.99 -3.12 5.38
CA LYS A 59 -6.37 -2.73 5.65
C LYS A 59 -7.20 -3.96 6.01
N PHE A 60 -7.40 -4.21 7.29
CA PHE A 60 -8.34 -5.23 7.77
C PHE A 60 -9.76 -4.67 7.73
N THR A 61 -10.63 -5.25 6.90
CA THR A 61 -12.04 -4.84 6.79
C THR A 61 -12.95 -5.69 7.66
N ASN A 62 -12.59 -6.95 7.92
CA ASN A 62 -13.40 -7.88 8.68
C ASN A 62 -12.94 -7.99 10.14
N VAL A 63 -13.91 -8.13 11.05
CA VAL A 63 -13.66 -8.32 12.50
C VAL A 63 -12.98 -9.67 12.75
N SER A 64 -13.26 -10.69 11.95
CA SER A 64 -12.59 -12.00 12.05
C SER A 64 -11.07 -11.88 11.81
N ASP A 65 -10.67 -11.07 10.84
CA ASP A 65 -9.25 -10.88 10.51
C ASP A 65 -8.52 -10.13 11.63
N LEU A 66 -9.21 -9.22 12.34
CA LEU A 66 -8.69 -8.56 13.54
C LEU A 66 -8.48 -9.56 14.70
N LEU A 67 -9.39 -10.51 14.88
CA LEU A 67 -9.24 -11.57 15.90
C LEU A 67 -8.10 -12.54 15.55
N GLU A 68 -7.86 -12.81 14.27
CA GLU A 68 -6.72 -13.60 13.82
C GLU A 68 -5.39 -12.83 13.99
N LEU A 69 -5.40 -11.52 13.74
CA LEU A 69 -4.26 -10.64 14.04
C LEU A 69 -3.94 -10.62 15.54
N ASP A 70 -4.94 -10.55 16.40
CA ASP A 70 -4.76 -10.66 17.85
C ASP A 70 -4.05 -11.96 18.24
N ARG A 71 -4.42 -13.08 17.62
CA ARG A 71 -3.76 -14.38 17.84
C ARG A 71 -2.31 -14.32 17.38
N VAL A 72 -2.03 -13.79 16.19
CA VAL A 72 -0.65 -13.64 15.67
C VAL A 72 0.20 -12.82 16.63
N LEU A 73 -0.29 -11.65 17.08
CA LEU A 73 0.43 -10.78 18.01
C LEU A 73 0.68 -11.47 19.35
N LEU A 74 -0.28 -12.21 19.89
CA LEU A 74 -0.10 -12.98 21.13
C LEU A 74 1.00 -14.03 20.97
N HIS A 75 1.01 -14.74 19.84
CA HIS A 75 2.03 -15.76 19.55
C HIS A 75 3.42 -15.13 19.40
N GLU A 76 3.51 -13.95 18.78
CA GLU A 76 4.77 -13.19 18.68
C GLU A 76 5.30 -12.73 20.05
N VAL A 77 4.41 -12.29 20.95
CA VAL A 77 4.80 -11.94 22.33
C VAL A 77 5.33 -13.17 23.08
N MET A 78 4.70 -14.32 22.93
CA MET A 78 5.17 -15.56 23.57
C MET A 78 6.55 -15.97 23.04
N CYS A 79 6.76 -15.92 21.72
CA CYS A 79 8.07 -16.13 21.12
C CYS A 79 9.12 -15.12 21.61
N PHE A 80 8.75 -13.85 21.77
CA PHE A 80 9.64 -12.82 22.32
C PHE A 80 10.04 -13.12 23.76
N ARG A 81 9.08 -13.48 24.62
CA ARG A 81 9.33 -13.89 26.02
C ARG A 81 10.29 -15.06 26.11
N TRP A 82 10.05 -16.10 25.33
CA TRP A 82 10.92 -17.28 25.33
C TRP A 82 12.30 -16.99 24.76
N GLY A 83 12.39 -16.13 23.75
CA GLY A 83 13.67 -15.64 23.23
C GLY A 83 14.49 -14.88 24.29
N GLN A 84 13.85 -14.00 25.06
CA GLN A 84 14.50 -13.32 26.18
C GLN A 84 15.00 -14.31 27.23
N TRP A 85 14.15 -15.28 27.61
CA TRP A 85 14.53 -16.31 28.58
C TRP A 85 15.73 -17.15 28.11
N LEU A 86 15.73 -17.57 26.83
CA LEU A 86 16.84 -18.31 26.24
C LEU A 86 18.15 -17.49 26.26
N LEU A 87 18.07 -16.19 25.94
CA LEU A 87 19.22 -15.28 25.96
C LEU A 87 19.77 -15.03 27.37
N THR A 88 18.92 -15.09 28.41
CA THR A 88 19.34 -14.96 29.80
C THR A 88 19.98 -16.21 30.40
N GLY A 89 20.07 -17.30 29.63
CA GLY A 89 20.79 -18.51 30.02
C GLY A 89 20.00 -19.80 29.82
N GLY A 90 18.68 -19.75 29.62
CA GLY A 90 17.88 -20.91 29.18
C GLY A 90 17.95 -22.15 30.06
N LEU A 91 18.22 -21.98 31.36
CA LEU A 91 18.37 -23.05 32.34
C LEU A 91 17.07 -23.20 33.15
N ASP A 92 16.60 -24.44 33.29
CA ASP A 92 15.54 -24.79 34.22
C ASP A 92 15.96 -24.51 35.68
N TYR A 93 15.00 -24.55 36.61
CA TYR A 93 15.26 -24.44 38.05
C TYR A 93 16.37 -25.39 38.54
N ASP A 94 16.50 -26.55 37.89
CA ASP A 94 17.50 -27.58 38.18
C ASP A 94 18.80 -27.44 37.36
N GLY A 95 18.97 -26.36 36.59
CA GLY A 95 20.19 -26.10 35.80
C GLY A 95 20.31 -26.92 34.50
N ASN A 96 19.22 -27.51 34.01
CA ASN A 96 19.19 -28.27 32.76
C ASN A 96 18.65 -27.43 31.59
N PRO A 97 19.13 -27.64 30.35
CA PRO A 97 18.58 -26.96 29.17
C PRO A 97 17.16 -27.48 28.86
N GLN A 98 16.21 -26.56 28.68
CA GLN A 98 14.80 -26.91 28.52
C GLN A 98 14.43 -27.23 27.05
N LEU A 99 14.76 -28.44 26.61
CA LEU A 99 14.48 -28.95 25.24
C LEU A 99 12.99 -28.88 24.82
N LYS A 100 12.06 -28.91 25.78
CA LYS A 100 10.62 -28.81 25.49
C LYS A 100 10.21 -27.41 25.02
N LEU A 101 10.88 -26.37 25.50
CA LEU A 101 10.57 -25.00 25.15
C LEU A 101 10.97 -24.69 23.71
N GLU A 102 12.13 -25.19 23.27
CA GLU A 102 12.59 -25.07 21.89
C GLU A 102 11.59 -25.67 20.89
N ASN A 103 11.05 -26.85 21.20
CA ASN A 103 10.03 -27.50 20.38
C ASN A 103 8.73 -26.67 20.31
N MET A 104 8.32 -26.05 21.41
CA MET A 104 7.15 -25.16 21.42
C MET A 104 7.41 -23.90 20.59
N ILE A 105 8.57 -23.26 20.72
CA ILE A 105 8.95 -22.10 19.90
C ILE A 105 8.85 -22.46 18.40
N GLN A 106 9.32 -23.64 17.99
CA GLN A 106 9.22 -24.09 16.61
C GLN A 106 7.77 -24.28 16.15
N LEU A 107 6.92 -24.87 16.99
CA LEU A 107 5.49 -25.07 16.71
C LEU A 107 4.76 -23.73 16.55
N TYR A 108 4.93 -22.82 17.51
CA TYR A 108 4.35 -21.48 17.48
C TYR A 108 4.87 -20.66 16.29
N SER A 109 6.16 -20.80 15.94
CA SER A 109 6.72 -20.15 14.75
C SER A 109 6.13 -20.68 13.43
N LYS A 110 5.75 -21.97 13.38
CA LYS A 110 5.06 -22.56 12.23
C LYS A 110 3.63 -22.04 12.13
N GLU A 111 2.90 -22.04 13.24
CA GLU A 111 1.53 -21.52 13.32
C GLU A 111 1.45 -20.03 12.96
N ILE A 112 2.40 -19.21 13.42
CA ILE A 112 2.50 -17.79 13.02
C ILE A 112 2.63 -17.65 11.49
N ARG A 113 3.41 -18.52 10.83
CA ARG A 113 3.54 -18.46 9.35
C ARG A 113 2.26 -18.87 8.65
N GLU A 114 1.57 -19.89 9.15
CA GLU A 114 0.30 -20.37 8.60
C GLU A 114 -0.80 -19.32 8.76
N LEU A 115 -0.91 -18.69 9.94
CA LEU A 115 -1.85 -17.59 10.18
C LEU A 115 -1.52 -16.36 9.30
N LYS A 116 -0.24 -16.01 9.14
CA LYS A 116 0.17 -14.91 8.23
C LYS A 116 -0.13 -15.20 6.77
N ALA A 117 -0.04 -16.46 6.35
CA ALA A 117 -0.41 -16.88 5.00
C ALA A 117 -1.93 -16.84 4.80
N ALA A 118 -2.71 -17.27 5.80
CA ALA A 118 -4.17 -17.17 5.79
C ALA A 118 -4.63 -15.69 5.72
N LEU A 119 -3.98 -14.79 6.46
CA LEU A 119 -4.21 -13.35 6.40
C LEU A 119 -3.73 -12.68 5.10
N GLY A 120 -2.96 -13.37 4.25
CA GLY A 120 -2.37 -12.78 3.04
C GLY A 120 -1.29 -11.72 3.31
N VAL A 121 -0.72 -11.69 4.52
CA VAL A 121 0.34 -10.74 4.94
C VAL A 121 1.74 -11.30 4.65
N ASP A 122 1.82 -12.51 4.10
CA ASP A 122 3.08 -13.13 3.75
C ASP A 122 3.75 -12.46 2.54
N LYS A 123 5.08 -12.64 2.43
CA LYS A 123 5.87 -12.03 1.35
C LYS A 123 5.34 -12.41 -0.04
N LYS A 124 4.86 -13.64 -0.24
CA LYS A 124 4.38 -14.08 -1.57
C LYS A 124 3.08 -13.37 -1.94
N SER A 125 2.13 -13.27 -1.01
CA SER A 125 0.88 -12.51 -1.25
C SER A 125 1.16 -11.03 -1.50
N ARG A 126 2.09 -10.44 -0.75
CA ARG A 126 2.50 -9.04 -0.97
C ARG A 126 3.19 -8.85 -2.33
N ASP A 127 4.07 -9.75 -2.72
CA ASP A 127 4.77 -9.67 -4.02
C ASP A 127 3.80 -9.98 -5.18
N ALA A 128 2.78 -10.82 -4.98
CA ALA A 128 1.70 -11.05 -5.94
C ALA A 128 0.84 -9.79 -6.15
N ASN A 129 0.50 -9.09 -5.06
CA ASN A 129 -0.23 -7.81 -5.13
C ASN A 129 0.59 -6.65 -5.71
N LYS A 130 1.94 -6.77 -5.72
CA LYS A 130 2.84 -5.80 -6.37
C LYS A 130 3.01 -6.05 -7.87
N GLY A 131 2.65 -7.23 -8.38
CA GLY A 131 2.54 -7.43 -9.81
C GLY A 131 1.47 -6.48 -10.32
N LEU A 132 1.80 -5.68 -11.34
CA LEU A 132 0.86 -4.78 -12.02
C LEU A 132 -0.49 -5.47 -12.15
N ASN A 133 -1.45 -5.03 -11.34
CA ASN A 133 -2.76 -5.64 -11.28
C ASN A 133 -3.33 -5.59 -12.70
N THR A 134 -3.74 -6.74 -13.23
CA THR A 134 -4.28 -6.80 -14.60
C THR A 134 -5.46 -5.85 -14.76
N ALA A 135 -6.21 -5.61 -13.68
CA ALA A 135 -7.25 -4.58 -13.62
C ALA A 135 -6.69 -3.17 -13.87
N ASP A 136 -5.65 -2.74 -13.16
CA ASP A 136 -5.01 -1.43 -13.36
C ASP A 136 -4.46 -1.28 -14.79
N PHE A 137 -3.97 -2.37 -15.38
CA PHE A 137 -3.56 -2.37 -16.79
C PHE A 137 -4.75 -2.13 -17.73
N PHE A 138 -5.89 -2.81 -17.51
CA PHE A 138 -7.10 -2.59 -18.30
C PHE A 138 -7.70 -1.19 -18.11
N GLU A 139 -7.68 -0.65 -16.90
CA GLU A 139 -8.13 0.72 -16.63
C GLU A 139 -7.27 1.76 -17.37
N ASN A 140 -5.94 1.62 -17.28
CA ASN A 140 -5.02 2.48 -18.02
C ASN A 140 -5.19 2.34 -19.54
N LEU A 141 -5.44 1.13 -20.04
CA LEU A 141 -5.69 0.89 -21.47
C LEU A 141 -6.99 1.55 -21.94
N LYS A 142 -8.06 1.48 -21.13
CA LYS A 142 -9.34 2.13 -21.42
C LYS A 142 -9.23 3.65 -21.44
N LEU A 143 -8.59 4.23 -20.42
CA LEU A 143 -8.37 5.68 -20.31
C LEU A 143 -7.61 6.21 -21.54
N ARG A 144 -6.57 5.49 -21.97
CA ARG A 144 -5.79 5.86 -23.16
C ARG A 144 -6.56 5.70 -24.47
N ALA A 145 -7.41 4.68 -24.59
CA ALA A 145 -8.26 4.51 -25.76
C ALA A 145 -9.29 5.65 -25.87
N GLU A 146 -9.82 6.12 -24.74
CA GLU A 146 -10.70 7.28 -24.68
C GLU A 146 -9.97 8.56 -25.11
N GLN A 147 -8.78 8.81 -24.57
CA GLN A 147 -7.91 9.92 -24.99
C GLN A 147 -7.59 9.88 -26.49
N PHE A 148 -7.36 8.68 -27.05
CA PHE A 148 -7.13 8.53 -28.48
C PHE A 148 -8.36 8.92 -29.32
N GLY A 149 -9.55 8.52 -28.88
CA GLY A 149 -10.80 8.92 -29.53
C GLY A 149 -11.03 10.43 -29.50
N ILE A 150 -10.77 11.08 -28.36
CA ILE A 150 -10.89 12.54 -28.19
C ILE A 150 -9.94 13.27 -29.14
N HIS A 151 -8.65 12.91 -29.13
CA HIS A 151 -7.66 13.54 -29.99
C HIS A 151 -7.98 13.36 -31.48
N ARG A 152 -8.43 12.17 -31.90
CA ARG A 152 -8.82 11.95 -33.30
C ARG A 152 -9.98 12.83 -33.71
N ASN A 153 -10.95 13.04 -32.82
CA ASN A 153 -12.05 13.98 -33.08
C ASN A 153 -11.53 15.42 -33.18
N GLU A 154 -10.61 15.84 -32.30
CA GLU A 154 -10.01 17.18 -32.35
C GLU A 154 -9.23 17.43 -33.66
N GLN A 155 -8.43 16.45 -34.11
CA GLN A 155 -7.76 16.49 -35.41
C GLN A 155 -8.77 16.66 -36.55
N ILE A 156 -9.84 15.86 -36.56
CA ILE A 156 -10.86 15.89 -37.62
C ILE A 156 -11.57 17.24 -37.62
N ILE A 157 -11.95 17.76 -36.45
CA ILE A 157 -12.62 19.06 -36.32
C ILE A 157 -11.70 20.16 -36.85
N LYS A 158 -10.45 20.24 -36.39
CA LYS A 158 -9.50 21.26 -36.86
C LYS A 158 -9.22 21.15 -38.35
N ALA A 159 -8.98 19.95 -38.87
CA ALA A 159 -8.76 19.74 -40.30
C ALA A 159 -9.96 20.18 -41.12
N TYR A 160 -11.19 19.88 -40.67
CA TYR A 160 -12.41 20.32 -41.35
C TYR A 160 -12.60 21.84 -41.29
N THR A 161 -12.32 22.47 -40.14
CA THR A 161 -12.38 23.94 -40.00
C THR A 161 -11.40 24.62 -40.94
N LEU A 162 -10.13 24.19 -40.94
CA LEU A 162 -9.09 24.73 -41.82
C LEU A 162 -9.44 24.50 -43.31
N TRP A 163 -10.03 23.36 -43.64
CA TRP A 163 -10.52 23.09 -44.99
C TRP A 163 -11.61 24.08 -45.42
N LYS A 164 -12.56 24.39 -44.53
CA LYS A 164 -13.62 25.38 -44.82
C LYS A 164 -13.09 26.81 -44.92
N GLU A 165 -12.10 27.16 -44.13
CA GLU A 165 -11.40 28.45 -44.25
C GLU A 165 -10.67 28.57 -45.59
N LEU A 166 -9.97 27.51 -46.02
CA LEU A 166 -9.31 27.45 -47.33
C LEU A 166 -10.32 27.56 -48.48
N GLU A 167 -11.45 26.87 -48.39
CA GLU A 167 -12.54 26.99 -49.37
C GLU A 167 -13.04 28.45 -49.44
N GLY A 168 -13.14 29.14 -48.31
CA GLY A 168 -13.49 30.56 -48.23
C GLY A 168 -12.46 31.46 -48.92
N LEU A 169 -11.17 31.28 -48.61
CA LEU A 169 -10.06 32.03 -49.22
C LEU A 169 -9.99 31.82 -50.73
N TYR A 170 -10.12 30.57 -51.19
CA TYR A 170 -10.17 30.24 -52.62
C TYR A 170 -11.37 30.89 -53.32
N THR A 171 -12.55 30.82 -52.71
CA THR A 171 -13.77 31.43 -53.27
C THR A 171 -13.64 32.94 -53.36
N LEU A 172 -13.05 33.58 -52.34
CA LEU A 172 -12.79 35.02 -52.34
C LEU A 172 -11.79 35.37 -53.44
N HIS A 173 -10.64 34.70 -53.50
CA HIS A 173 -9.64 34.91 -54.57
C HIS A 173 -10.27 34.83 -55.97
N LYS A 174 -11.09 33.80 -56.23
CA LYS A 174 -11.72 33.58 -57.53
C LYS A 174 -12.70 34.70 -57.92
N ASN A 175 -13.43 35.24 -56.95
CA ASN A 175 -14.51 36.21 -57.19
C ASN A 175 -14.10 37.68 -57.01
N SER A 176 -12.91 37.95 -56.46
CA SER A 176 -12.39 39.29 -56.22
C SER A 176 -11.60 39.86 -57.39
N THR A 177 -11.68 41.17 -57.56
CA THR A 177 -10.81 41.96 -58.45
C THR A 177 -9.38 42.09 -57.89
N PRO A 178 -8.37 42.43 -58.71
CA PRO A 178 -6.98 42.53 -58.25
C PRO A 178 -6.77 43.53 -57.10
N THR A 179 -7.54 44.62 -57.09
CA THR A 179 -7.57 45.62 -56.02
C THR A 179 -8.14 45.04 -54.72
N GLU A 180 -9.25 44.32 -54.80
CA GLU A 180 -9.88 43.68 -53.64
C GLU A 180 -9.00 42.54 -53.07
N ARG A 181 -8.30 41.77 -53.92
CA ARG A 181 -7.36 40.73 -53.46
C ARG A 181 -6.22 41.30 -52.62
N SER A 182 -5.79 42.52 -52.94
CA SER A 182 -4.73 43.22 -52.20
C SER A 182 -5.22 43.74 -50.85
N GLU A 183 -6.50 44.12 -50.76
CA GLU A 183 -7.12 44.59 -49.52
C GLU A 183 -7.42 43.44 -48.55
N PHE A 184 -7.89 42.31 -49.07
CA PHE A 184 -8.18 41.11 -48.27
C PHE A 184 -7.01 40.15 -48.11
N LYS A 185 -5.81 40.49 -48.63
CA LYS A 185 -4.60 39.62 -48.61
C LYS A 185 -4.91 38.20 -49.06
N CYS A 186 -5.57 38.11 -50.21
CA CYS A 186 -6.00 36.85 -50.79
C CYS A 186 -5.30 36.60 -52.12
N HIS A 187 -4.03 37.00 -52.26
CA HIS A 187 -3.23 36.58 -53.41
C HIS A 187 -2.77 35.13 -53.22
N GLU A 188 -2.34 34.49 -54.31
CA GLU A 188 -1.88 33.09 -54.25
C GLU A 188 -0.73 32.93 -53.23
N ALA A 189 0.19 33.89 -53.18
CA ALA A 189 1.28 33.90 -52.21
C ALA A 189 0.80 33.96 -50.75
N ASP A 190 -0.22 34.76 -50.45
CA ASP A 190 -0.78 34.89 -49.10
C ASP A 190 -1.47 33.58 -48.66
N VAL A 191 -2.12 32.87 -49.60
CA VAL A 191 -2.74 31.56 -49.34
C VAL A 191 -1.69 30.49 -49.06
N PHE A 192 -0.54 30.52 -49.76
CA PHE A 192 0.57 29.60 -49.48
C PHE A 192 1.23 29.89 -48.13
N GLU A 193 1.45 31.16 -47.79
CA GLU A 193 1.99 31.55 -46.47
C GLU A 193 1.05 31.12 -45.34
N TRP A 194 -0.27 31.29 -45.53
CA TRP A 194 -1.28 30.80 -44.59
C TRP A 194 -1.25 29.28 -44.43
N LEU A 195 -1.11 28.52 -45.53
CA LEU A 195 -1.00 27.06 -45.48
C LEU A 195 0.24 26.60 -44.70
N GLU A 196 1.39 27.23 -44.93
CA GLU A 196 2.63 26.92 -44.21
C GLU A 196 2.47 27.15 -42.70
N GLU A 197 1.82 28.25 -42.28
CA GLU A 197 1.53 28.52 -40.87
C GLU A 197 0.60 27.44 -40.27
N LYS A 198 -0.46 27.07 -40.99
CA LYS A 198 -1.46 26.09 -40.49
C LYS A 198 -0.96 24.65 -40.45
N PHE A 199 0.00 24.27 -41.29
CA PHE A 199 0.64 22.96 -41.17
C PHE A 199 1.45 22.83 -39.88
N VAL A 200 2.16 23.89 -39.46
CA VAL A 200 2.91 23.89 -38.20
C VAL A 200 1.97 23.74 -36.98
N GLU A 201 0.79 24.39 -37.02
CA GLU A 201 -0.22 24.25 -35.96
C GLU A 201 -0.78 22.82 -35.85
N LEU A 202 -0.95 22.13 -36.98
CA LEU A 202 -1.39 20.74 -37.01
C LEU A 202 -0.30 19.79 -36.50
N ASP A 203 0.95 19.99 -36.92
CA ASP A 203 2.10 19.19 -36.47
C ASP A 203 2.32 19.31 -34.96
N ALA A 204 2.15 20.50 -34.38
CA ALA A 204 2.26 20.71 -32.93
C ALA A 204 1.18 19.94 -32.14
N LEU A 205 -0.02 19.81 -32.71
CA LEU A 205 -1.12 19.05 -32.11
C LEU A 205 -0.82 17.54 -32.10
N ASP A 206 -0.23 17.07 -33.19
CA ASP A 206 0.22 15.68 -33.31
C ASP A 206 1.41 15.38 -32.39
N GLU A 207 2.34 16.31 -32.22
CA GLU A 207 3.51 16.14 -31.35
C GLU A 207 3.13 16.03 -29.86
N ALA A 208 2.19 16.87 -29.40
CA ALA A 208 1.66 16.80 -28.05
C ALA A 208 1.04 15.41 -27.76
N PHE A 209 0.25 14.90 -28.70
CA PHE A 209 -0.37 13.59 -28.58
C PHE A 209 0.62 12.42 -28.64
N ARG A 210 1.72 12.54 -29.38
CA ARG A 210 2.77 11.51 -29.42
C ARG A 210 3.44 11.29 -28.07
N THR A 211 3.49 12.33 -27.23
CA THR A 211 4.07 12.23 -25.89
C THR A 211 3.18 11.42 -24.94
N GLU A 212 1.86 11.55 -25.07
CA GLU A 212 0.86 10.89 -24.23
C GLU A 212 0.64 9.41 -24.61
N GLN A 213 0.80 9.07 -25.89
CA GLN A 213 0.51 7.73 -26.43
C GLN A 213 1.75 6.89 -26.78
N LYS A 214 2.88 7.10 -26.10
CA LYS A 214 4.16 6.37 -26.33
C LYS A 214 4.04 4.84 -26.43
N ILE A 215 3.00 4.23 -25.85
CA ILE A 215 2.78 2.77 -25.90
C ILE A 215 2.23 2.27 -27.25
N TRP A 216 1.55 3.13 -28.02
CA TRP A 216 0.98 2.79 -29.33
C TRP A 216 1.93 3.14 -30.48
N ILE A 217 2.86 4.07 -30.25
CA ILE A 217 3.88 4.44 -31.21
C ILE A 217 4.95 3.36 -31.19
N ARG A 218 4.76 2.33 -32.01
CA ARG A 218 5.78 1.33 -32.28
C ARG A 218 6.80 1.89 -33.27
N THR A 219 7.75 2.67 -32.76
CA THR A 219 8.92 3.11 -33.54
C THR A 219 9.69 1.95 -34.16
N GLU A 220 9.62 0.77 -33.53
CA GLU A 220 10.24 -0.47 -33.97
C GLU A 220 9.69 -1.02 -35.30
N LEU A 221 8.48 -0.64 -35.71
CA LEU A 221 7.84 -1.10 -36.95
C LEU A 221 8.05 -0.15 -38.15
N ASN A 222 8.63 1.02 -37.91
CA ASN A 222 8.86 2.04 -38.94
C ASN A 222 10.30 2.07 -39.48
N ASN A 223 11.10 1.03 -39.19
CA ASN A 223 12.43 0.80 -39.76
C ASN A 223 12.38 -0.22 -40.91
#